data_AF-A0A972JAJ0-F1
#
_entry.id   AF-A0A972JAJ0-F1
#
_cell.length_a   1.000
_cell.length_b   1.000
_cell.length_c   1.000
_cell.angle_alpha   90.00
_cell.angle_beta   90.00
_cell.angle_gamma   90.00
#
_symmetry.space_group_name_H-M   'P 1'
#
loop_
_entity.id
_entity.type
_entity.pdbx_description
1 polymer ?
#
loop_
_entity_poly.entity_id
_entity_poly.type
_entity_poly.pdbx_seq_one_letter_code
_entity_poly.pdbx_strand_id
1 'polypeptide(L)'
;MKLRYPHPTTVGTSSTTDYEQFTYNAVGSLTSHRKRSGETITLAYDNLHRLTSRSYPTAADNVAFAYDLLGRRTQAKYADNSHTINYVWDGSPTPRPVARGSPTTTIRRPMQSA
;
A
#
# COMPACT_ATOMS: atom_id res chain seq x y z
N MET A 1 7.61 -11.62 11.85
CA MET A 1 9.08 -11.45 11.95
C MET A 1 9.40 -10.17 12.70
N LYS A 2 10.38 -10.19 13.62
CA LYS A 2 10.84 -9.01 14.37
C LYS A 2 12.37 -8.89 14.24
N LEU A 3 12.85 -7.73 13.80
CA LEU A 3 14.26 -7.41 13.64
C LEU A 3 14.67 -6.39 14.71
N ARG A 4 15.53 -6.79 15.65
CA ARG A 4 16.05 -5.90 16.71
C ARG A 4 17.39 -5.30 16.27
N TYR A 5 17.59 -4.02 16.54
CA TYR A 5 18.86 -3.35 16.25
C TYR A 5 19.82 -3.44 17.44
N PRO A 6 21.14 -3.26 17.22
CA PRO A 6 22.13 -3.29 18.30
C PRO A 6 21.82 -2.29 19.42
N HIS A 7 22.15 -2.67 20.66
CA HIS A 7 22.05 -1.77 21.80
C HIS A 7 23.13 -0.69 21.70
N PRO A 8 22.78 0.61 21.87
CA PRO A 8 23.72 1.71 21.59
C PRO A 8 24.90 1.78 22.56
N THR A 9 24.76 1.22 23.76
CA THR A 9 25.77 1.32 24.84
C THR A 9 26.25 -0.02 25.38
N THR A 10 25.72 -1.15 24.88
CA THR A 10 26.05 -2.48 25.40
C THR A 10 26.44 -3.39 24.26
N VAL A 11 27.75 -3.61 24.13
CA VAL A 11 28.35 -4.42 23.07
C VAL A 11 27.79 -5.84 23.08
N GLY A 12 27.54 -6.40 21.90
CA GLY A 12 27.08 -7.78 21.73
C GLY A 12 25.60 -8.01 22.08
N THR A 13 24.83 -6.96 22.37
CA THR A 13 23.41 -7.07 22.71
C THR A 13 22.52 -6.30 21.73
N SER A 14 21.26 -6.71 21.63
CA SER A 14 20.24 -6.03 20.83
C SER A 14 19.31 -5.20 21.72
N SER A 15 18.86 -4.04 21.24
CA SER A 15 17.84 -3.24 21.90
C SER A 15 16.46 -3.91 21.89
N THR A 16 15.73 -3.79 23.00
CA THR A 16 14.35 -4.28 23.12
C THR A 16 13.33 -3.28 22.58
N THR A 17 13.69 -2.00 22.52
CA THR A 17 12.83 -0.87 22.11
C THR A 17 13.13 -0.38 20.70
N ASP A 18 14.35 -0.59 20.21
CA ASP A 18 14.77 -0.24 18.86
C ASP A 18 14.70 -1.47 17.94
N TYR A 19 13.59 -1.57 17.20
CA TYR A 19 13.28 -2.72 16.36
C TYR A 19 12.30 -2.37 15.25
N GLU A 20 12.27 -3.21 14.24
CA GLU A 20 11.28 -3.24 13.17
C GLU A 20 10.49 -4.56 13.24
N GLN A 21 9.21 -4.56 12.87
CA GLN A 21 8.38 -5.75 12.93
C GLN A 21 7.41 -5.86 11.76
N PHE A 22 7.32 -7.07 11.21
CA PHE A 22 6.41 -7.45 10.14
C PHE A 22 5.49 -8.57 10.61
N THR A 23 4.20 -8.40 10.46
CA THR A 23 3.18 -9.41 10.77
C THR A 23 2.50 -9.84 9.49
N TYR A 24 2.26 -11.14 9.34
CA TYR A 24 1.66 -11.74 8.17
C TYR A 24 0.42 -12.53 8.59
N ASN A 25 -0.55 -12.65 7.68
CA ASN A 25 -1.66 -13.58 7.84
C ASN A 25 -1.22 -15.02 7.50
N ALA A 26 -2.14 -15.98 7.63
CA ALA A 26 -1.88 -17.40 7.41
C ALA A 26 -1.42 -17.74 5.97
N VAL A 27 -1.74 -16.91 4.98
CA VAL A 27 -1.32 -17.12 3.58
C VAL A 27 -0.05 -16.36 3.20
N GLY A 28 0.60 -15.71 4.18
CA GLY A 28 1.86 -14.97 3.96
C GLY A 28 1.69 -13.55 3.43
N SER A 29 0.48 -12.98 3.41
CA SER A 29 0.30 -11.55 3.10
C SER A 29 0.63 -10.68 4.32
N LEU A 30 1.39 -9.61 4.12
CA LEU A 30 1.80 -8.68 5.18
C LEU A 30 0.58 -7.89 5.70
N THR A 31 0.19 -8.04 6.97
CA THR A 31 -0.95 -7.33 7.57
C THR A 31 -0.53 -6.13 8.41
N SER A 32 0.70 -6.10 8.92
CA SER A 32 1.20 -4.99 9.72
C SER A 32 2.71 -4.84 9.58
N HIS A 33 3.17 -3.59 9.50
CA HIS A 33 4.57 -3.21 9.49
C HIS A 33 4.79 -2.09 10.51
N ARG A 34 5.43 -2.41 11.63
CA ARG A 34 5.94 -1.42 12.57
C ARG A 34 7.34 -1.01 12.11
N LYS A 35 7.49 0.25 11.72
CA LYS A 35 8.78 0.86 11.37
C LYS A 35 9.68 0.97 12.61
N ARG A 36 10.97 1.15 12.38
CA ARG A 36 11.94 1.46 13.44
C ARG A 36 11.55 2.70 14.26
N SER A 37 10.91 3.70 13.64
CA SER A 37 10.41 4.90 14.32
C SER A 37 9.27 4.63 15.31
N GLY A 38 8.71 3.42 15.34
CA GLY A 38 7.58 3.04 16.21
C GLY A 38 6.21 3.19 15.55
N GLU A 39 6.12 3.95 14.46
CA GLU A 39 4.93 4.05 13.63
C GLU A 39 4.55 2.71 13.00
N THR A 40 3.25 2.45 12.88
CA THR A 40 2.71 1.20 12.33
C THR A 40 1.86 1.47 11.10
N ILE A 41 2.08 0.67 10.06
CA ILE A 41 1.29 0.64 8.82
C ILE A 41 0.53 -0.68 8.80
N THR A 42 -0.78 -0.64 8.60
CA THR A 42 -1.61 -1.85 8.48
C THR A 42 -2.14 -2.01 7.07
N LEU A 43 -2.30 -3.27 6.64
CA LEU A 43 -2.73 -3.62 5.30
C LEU A 43 -3.90 -4.60 5.39
N ALA A 44 -4.96 -4.33 4.63
CA ALA A 44 -6.13 -5.20 4.53
C ALA A 44 -6.24 -5.77 3.12
N TYR A 45 -6.75 -6.99 3.03
CA TYR A 45 -6.85 -7.74 1.79
C TYR A 45 -8.27 -8.29 1.60
N ASP A 46 -8.68 -8.46 0.36
CA ASP A 46 -9.88 -9.24 0.04
C ASP A 46 -9.59 -10.76 0.01
N ASN A 47 -10.64 -11.55 -0.22
CA ASN A 47 -10.55 -13.02 -0.29
C ASN A 47 -9.71 -13.52 -1.47
N LEU A 48 -9.40 -12.67 -2.44
CA LEU A 48 -8.50 -12.98 -3.57
C LEU A 48 -7.06 -12.54 -3.28
N HIS A 49 -6.74 -12.21 -2.02
CA HIS A 49 -5.43 -11.74 -1.57
C HIS A 49 -4.94 -10.46 -2.25
N ARG A 50 -5.86 -9.59 -2.66
CA ARG A 50 -5.54 -8.27 -3.24
C ARG A 50 -5.65 -7.20 -2.16
N LEU A 51 -4.70 -6.27 -2.13
CA LEU A 51 -4.63 -5.18 -1.14
C LEU A 51 -5.80 -4.20 -1.33
N THR A 52 -6.71 -4.11 -0.38
CA THR A 52 -7.89 -3.21 -0.44
C THR A 52 -7.69 -1.92 0.35
N SER A 53 -6.84 -1.94 1.37
CA SER A 53 -6.55 -0.76 2.18
C SER A 53 -5.13 -0.79 2.70
N ARG A 54 -4.51 0.40 2.77
CA ARG A 54 -3.30 0.65 3.54
C ARG A 54 -3.56 1.82 4.48
N SER A 55 -3.41 1.57 5.78
CA SER A 55 -3.57 2.58 6.82
C SER A 55 -2.23 2.98 7.40
N TYR A 56 -2.03 4.29 7.53
CA TYR A 56 -0.88 4.93 8.13
C TYR A 56 -1.26 5.54 9.49
N PRO A 57 -0.28 5.97 10.31
CA PRO A 57 -0.57 6.64 11.57
C PRO A 57 -1.42 7.91 11.41
N THR A 58 -1.20 8.65 10.32
CA THR A 58 -2.02 9.80 9.94
C THR A 58 -3.20 9.31 9.11
N ALA A 59 -4.42 9.46 9.63
CA ALA A 59 -5.63 8.96 8.96
C ALA A 59 -5.86 9.56 7.56
N ALA A 60 -5.45 10.81 7.34
CA ALA A 60 -5.55 11.49 6.03
C ALA A 60 -4.72 10.79 4.94
N ASP A 61 -3.60 10.15 5.33
CA ASP A 61 -2.69 9.46 4.41
C ASP A 61 -3.18 8.05 4.02
N ASN A 62 -4.26 7.57 4.66
CA ASN A 62 -4.81 6.25 4.38
C ASN A 62 -5.25 6.14 2.92
N VAL A 63 -5.02 4.98 2.30
CA VAL A 63 -5.36 4.75 0.89
C VAL A 63 -6.24 3.51 0.75
N ALA A 64 -7.36 3.67 0.06
CA ALA A 64 -8.24 2.58 -0.36
C ALA A 64 -8.01 2.22 -1.83
N PHE A 65 -8.14 0.94 -2.16
CA PHE A 65 -7.95 0.42 -3.51
C PHE A 65 -9.20 -0.35 -3.95
N ALA A 66 -9.58 -0.17 -5.22
CA ALA A 66 -10.64 -0.94 -5.86
C ALA A 66 -10.14 -1.66 -7.11
N TYR A 67 -10.81 -2.76 -7.44
CA TYR A 67 -10.43 -3.68 -8.50
C TYR A 67 -11.66 -4.06 -9.33
N ASP A 68 -11.43 -4.42 -10.60
CA ASP A 68 -12.45 -5.06 -11.42
C ASP A 68 -12.50 -6.58 -11.19
N LEU A 69 -13.46 -7.23 -11.87
CA LEU A 69 -13.66 -8.68 -11.83
C LEU A 69 -12.47 -9.47 -12.40
N LEU A 70 -11.63 -8.83 -13.22
CA LEU A 70 -10.45 -9.44 -13.84
C LEU A 70 -9.18 -9.28 -12.98
N GLY A 71 -9.29 -8.74 -11.75
CA GLY A 71 -8.12 -8.59 -10.88
C GLY A 71 -7.38 -7.28 -11.04
N ARG A 72 -7.80 -6.40 -11.96
CA ARG A 72 -7.06 -5.19 -12.29
C ARG A 72 -7.50 -4.03 -11.42
N ARG A 73 -6.55 -3.28 -10.87
CA ARG A 73 -6.84 -2.10 -10.05
C ARG A 73 -7.56 -1.04 -10.89
N THR A 74 -8.70 -0.55 -10.41
CA THR A 74 -9.52 0.49 -11.03
C THR A 74 -9.42 1.82 -10.29
N GLN A 75 -9.06 1.79 -9.00
CA GLN A 75 -8.90 3.01 -8.20
C GLN A 75 -7.83 2.89 -7.12
N ALA A 76 -7.19 4.02 -6.82
CA ALA A 76 -6.50 4.29 -5.56
C ALA A 76 -6.99 5.65 -5.03
N LYS A 77 -7.47 5.70 -3.79
CA LYS A 77 -8.11 6.89 -3.22
C LYS A 77 -7.56 7.19 -1.83
N TYR A 78 -7.06 8.40 -1.62
CA TYR A 78 -6.68 8.88 -0.30
C TYR A 78 -7.92 9.21 0.53
N ALA A 79 -7.86 8.92 1.84
CA ALA A 79 -9.00 9.03 2.74
C ALA A 79 -9.45 10.49 2.95
N ASP A 80 -8.54 11.45 2.82
CA ASP A 80 -8.82 12.89 2.87
C ASP A 80 -9.39 13.45 1.55
N ASN A 81 -9.60 12.61 0.53
CA ASN A 81 -9.98 12.98 -0.83
C ASN A 81 -9.03 13.96 -1.53
N SER A 82 -7.81 14.19 -1.02
CA SER A 82 -6.82 15.07 -1.66
C SER A 82 -6.43 14.55 -3.05
N HIS A 83 -6.37 13.22 -3.18
CA HIS A 83 -5.99 12.54 -4.41
C HIS A 83 -6.83 11.29 -4.65
N THR A 84 -7.32 11.16 -5.88
CA THR A 84 -7.95 9.95 -6.40
C THR A 84 -7.30 9.62 -7.75
N ILE A 85 -6.86 8.38 -7.91
CA ILE A 85 -6.30 7.88 -9.17
C ILE A 85 -7.25 6.82 -9.70
N ASN A 86 -7.87 7.08 -10.85
CA ASN A 86 -8.70 6.12 -11.55
C ASN A 86 -7.90 5.45 -12.66
N TYR A 87 -8.06 4.15 -12.82
CA TYR A 87 -7.40 3.37 -13.87
C TYR A 87 -8.45 2.87 -14.85
N VAL A 88 -8.24 3.17 -16.12
CA VAL A 88 -9.10 2.70 -17.22
C VAL A 88 -8.31 1.73 -18.08
N TRP A 89 -8.88 0.55 -18.29
CA TRP A 89 -8.31 -0.53 -19.08
C TRP A 89 -9.10 -0.66 -20.38
N ASP A 90 -8.72 0.10 -21.41
CA ASP A 90 -9.48 0.26 -22.66
C ASP A 90 -8.89 -0.51 -23.85
N GLY A 91 -7.88 -1.37 -23.63
CA GLY A 91 -7.23 -2.13 -24.70
C GLY A 91 -6.43 -1.28 -25.68
N SER A 92 -6.28 0.03 -25.43
CA SER A 92 -5.51 0.92 -26.30
C SER A 92 -4.01 0.75 -26.05
N PRO A 93 -3.17 0.62 -27.09
CA PRO A 93 -1.73 0.47 -26.95
C PRO A 93 -1.01 1.74 -26.48
N THR A 94 -1.71 2.88 -26.30
CA THR A 94 -1.09 4.15 -25.89
C THR A 94 -1.73 4.69 -24.60
N PRO A 95 -0.96 4.83 -23.50
CA PRO A 95 -1.38 5.61 -22.34
C PRO A 95 -1.59 7.07 -22.77
N ARG A 96 -2.81 7.59 -22.71
CA ARG A 96 -3.03 9.04 -22.81
C ARG A 96 -3.05 9.64 -21.42
N PRO A 97 -2.15 10.58 -21.08
CA PRO A 97 -2.29 11.36 -19.86
C PRO A 97 -3.56 12.22 -19.98
N VAL A 98 -4.44 12.14 -19.00
CA VAL A 98 -5.53 13.12 -18.83
C VAL A 98 -5.08 14.16 -17.82
N ALA A 99 -5.47 15.41 -18.10
CA ALA A 99 -4.83 16.63 -17.65
C ALA A 99 -4.49 16.68 -16.15
N ARG A 100 -3.28 17.20 -15.87
CA ARG A 100 -2.80 17.60 -14.55
C ARG A 100 -3.56 18.86 -14.13
N GLY A 101 -4.45 18.75 -13.13
CA GLY A 101 -5.22 19.91 -12.63
C GLY A 101 -6.43 19.59 -11.75
N SER A 102 -6.82 18.32 -11.62
CA SER A 102 -7.90 17.89 -10.70
C SER A 102 -7.34 16.96 -9.63
N PRO A 103 -7.92 16.93 -8.41
CA PRO A 103 -7.57 15.92 -7.39
C PRO A 103 -7.83 14.50 -7.90
N THR A 104 -8.54 14.37 -9.02
CA THR A 104 -8.71 13.12 -9.76
C THR A 104 -7.75 13.05 -10.96
N THR A 105 -6.81 12.11 -10.91
CA THR A 105 -5.99 11.74 -12.07
C THR A 105 -6.56 10.46 -12.69
N THR A 106 -6.77 10.44 -14.00
CA THR A 106 -7.12 9.19 -14.69
C THR A 106 -5.91 8.68 -15.48
N ILE A 107 -5.61 7.40 -15.34
CA ILE A 107 -4.49 6.74 -16.02
C ILE A 107 -5.09 5.68 -16.93
N ARG A 108 -4.90 5.83 -18.24
CA ARG A 108 -5.24 4.79 -19.23
C ARG A 108 -4.08 3.82 -19.33
N ARG A 109 -4.36 2.53 -19.18
CA ARG A 109 -3.36 1.46 -19.26
C ARG A 109 -3.72 0.48 -20.38
N PRO A 110 -2.73 -0.01 -21.15
CA PRO A 110 -2.96 -1.08 -22.11
C PRO A 110 -3.42 -2.33 -21.36
N MET A 111 -4.31 -3.12 -21.97
CA MET A 111 -4.59 -4.46 -21.45
C MET A 111 -3.32 -5.30 -21.61
N GLN A 112 -2.83 -5.90 -20.52
CA GLN A 112 -1.81 -6.93 -20.63
C GLN A 112 -2.45 -8.15 -21.28
N SER A 113 -1.95 -8.55 -22.44
CA SER A 113 -2.28 -9.83 -23.05
C SER A 113 -1.91 -10.94 -22.06
N ALA A 114 -2.83 -11.90 -21.89
CA ALA A 114 -2.62 -13.10 -21.08
C ALA A 114 -1.52 -14.00 -21.66
#